data_AF-A0A1I2D6R7-F1
#
_entry.id   AF-A0A1I2D6R7-F1
#
_cell.length_a   1.000
_cell.length_b   1.000
_cell.length_c   1.000
_cell.angle_alpha   90.00
_cell.angle_beta   90.00
_cell.angle_gamma   90.00
#
_symmetry.space_group_name_H-M   'P 1'
#
loop_
_entity.id
_entity.type
_entity.pdbx_description
1 polymer ?
#
loop_
_entity_poly.entity_id
_entity_poly.type
_entity_poly.pdbx_seq_one_letter_code
_entity_poly.pdbx_strand_id
1 'polypeptide(L)'
;MTTGEKIFRQLRRRANQMFARLRPPPAAFVYGPHYECSWPGSAVDEVRGERILTALAAEGLVTFEQVRRPPLATYHAIRRVHDDAYLDACQRPEVMSDILGGLAVSEVDTARILDLQRAMTGGTMLATDIALGTGKIAINLGGGFHHAHRQIGRGFCVFHDVAVAIAEQRALGFHERILVVDLDQHDGDGTRALFADDPSVFTLSIHNHHWGGTEAIASTSVALGDVVGDTLYLETVQLHLTEALRQHRPRLIYFLAGTDPAVGDRIGVWQISAEGMLERDIAVFEAIREFAPDAAVVVCLAGGYGPTTWQHSARSFAWLQSGHRGFEPPDNDELTLMRARHYAALLKPAELTGEDDDLGLTLEDLVPSLAATAREPRFLGYYSRQGLELALERHGFLGRLRGKGFQPSLEFNLVDPQRHILKIFGDPEHKELLFELVVRRDRRTIPGFELLAIDWLLLQNPREHFSEDKPALPGQRHPGLGLFEETVALLIIACERVGLAGLVVTPSQYHLAVQWQKRLRFVDPRAGARMRAIREALPGASLTEAARALQEGRVVDQSGRTCSYEPSPMIFPISDELKAELDPENYLRAIDEAADEYRFQLSSPR
;
A
#
# COMPACT_ATOMS: atom_id res chain seq x y z
N MET A 1 12.67 -14.01 -16.31
CA MET A 1 11.87 -13.79 -17.53
C MET A 1 12.77 -13.60 -18.72
N THR A 2 12.58 -14.38 -19.78
CA THR A 2 13.26 -14.22 -21.07
C THR A 2 12.72 -13.00 -21.83
N THR A 3 13.48 -12.49 -22.82
CA THR A 3 13.05 -11.34 -23.65
C THR A 3 11.72 -11.61 -24.38
N GLY A 4 11.46 -12.86 -24.77
CA GLY A 4 10.20 -13.27 -25.40
C GLY A 4 8.99 -13.18 -24.47
N GLU A 5 9.14 -13.58 -23.20
CA GLU A 5 8.08 -13.47 -22.18
C GLU A 5 7.72 -12.02 -21.87
N LYS A 6 8.72 -11.12 -21.87
CA LYS A 6 8.49 -9.66 -21.68
C LYS A 6 7.66 -9.06 -22.80
N ILE A 7 7.97 -9.39 -24.05
CA ILE A 7 7.23 -8.90 -25.23
C ILE A 7 5.80 -9.43 -25.22
N PHE A 8 5.61 -10.73 -24.93
CA PHE A 8 4.28 -11.33 -24.87
C PHE A 8 3.43 -10.72 -23.74
N ARG A 9 4.01 -10.50 -22.56
CA ARG A 9 3.35 -9.79 -21.45
C ARG A 9 2.94 -8.38 -21.84
N GLN A 10 3.82 -7.61 -22.50
CA GLN A 10 3.49 -6.25 -22.95
C GLN A 10 2.37 -6.21 -23.99
N LEU A 11 2.39 -7.11 -24.98
CA LEU A 11 1.33 -7.20 -25.99
C LEU A 11 -0.01 -7.56 -25.35
N ARG A 12 -0.02 -8.51 -24.41
CA ARG A 12 -1.22 -8.92 -23.67
C ARG A 12 -1.75 -7.79 -22.80
N ARG A 13 -0.87 -7.08 -22.08
CA ARG A 13 -1.24 -5.91 -21.28
C ARG A 13 -1.91 -4.83 -22.13
N ARG A 14 -1.34 -4.50 -23.29
CA ARG A 14 -1.94 -3.55 -24.25
C ARG A 14 -3.30 -4.02 -24.76
N ALA A 15 -3.43 -5.30 -25.10
CA ALA A 15 -4.70 -5.88 -25.51
C ALA A 15 -5.76 -5.80 -24.40
N ASN A 16 -5.41 -6.20 -23.17
CA ASN A 16 -6.30 -6.09 -22.01
C ASN A 16 -6.75 -4.65 -21.79
N GLN A 17 -5.82 -3.69 -21.75
CA GLN A 17 -6.15 -2.26 -21.56
C GLN A 17 -7.08 -1.73 -22.65
N MET A 18 -6.89 -2.15 -23.92
CA MET A 18 -7.73 -1.73 -25.03
C MET A 18 -9.16 -2.30 -24.94
N PHE A 19 -9.32 -3.52 -24.44
CA PHE A 19 -10.61 -4.21 -24.35
C PHE A 19 -11.27 -4.17 -22.96
N ALA A 20 -10.60 -3.64 -21.93
CA ALA A 20 -11.06 -3.60 -20.53
C ALA A 20 -12.44 -2.93 -20.39
N ARG A 21 -12.70 -1.91 -21.20
CA ARG A 21 -13.97 -1.16 -21.21
C ARG A 21 -15.11 -1.90 -21.93
N LEU A 22 -14.79 -2.90 -22.75
CA LEU A 22 -15.73 -3.60 -23.62
C LEU A 22 -16.17 -4.96 -23.05
N ARG A 23 -15.45 -5.50 -22.05
CA ARG A 23 -15.82 -6.76 -21.37
C ARG A 23 -16.36 -6.46 -19.97
N PRO A 24 -17.57 -6.92 -19.62
CA PRO A 24 -18.01 -6.85 -18.24
C PRO A 24 -17.09 -7.75 -17.39
N PRO A 25 -16.52 -7.24 -16.28
CA PRO A 25 -15.63 -8.04 -15.46
C PRO A 25 -16.42 -9.19 -14.80
N PRO A 26 -15.78 -10.36 -14.61
CA PRO A 26 -16.39 -11.49 -13.91
C PRO A 26 -16.66 -11.18 -12.43
N ALA A 27 -15.90 -10.27 -11.81
CA ALA A 27 -16.16 -9.76 -10.47
C ALA A 27 -16.38 -8.23 -10.44
N ALA A 28 -17.24 -7.78 -9.52
CA ALA A 28 -17.39 -6.38 -9.16
C ALA A 28 -16.51 -6.05 -7.94
N PHE A 29 -15.91 -4.86 -7.92
CA PHE A 29 -15.05 -4.42 -6.80
C PHE A 29 -15.73 -3.30 -6.02
N VAL A 30 -15.69 -3.38 -4.69
CA VAL A 30 -16.16 -2.36 -3.76
C VAL A 30 -14.96 -1.84 -2.97
N TYR A 31 -14.73 -0.53 -3.03
CA TYR A 31 -13.65 0.15 -2.32
C TYR A 31 -13.91 1.66 -2.27
N GLY A 32 -13.44 2.32 -1.21
CA GLY A 32 -13.51 3.77 -1.09
C GLY A 32 -12.38 4.36 -0.25
N PRO A 33 -12.11 5.67 -0.36
CA PRO A 33 -11.00 6.33 0.35
C PRO A 33 -11.08 6.21 1.88
N HIS A 34 -12.28 6.03 2.45
CA HIS A 34 -12.47 5.81 3.88
C HIS A 34 -11.88 4.48 4.39
N TYR A 35 -11.38 3.62 3.49
CA TYR A 35 -10.68 2.38 3.85
C TYR A 35 -9.23 2.64 4.26
N GLU A 36 -8.73 3.86 4.05
CA GLU A 36 -7.37 4.25 4.38
C GLU A 36 -7.33 4.92 5.75
N CYS A 37 -6.78 4.20 6.74
CA CYS A 37 -6.53 4.76 8.06
C CYS A 37 -5.23 4.19 8.63
N SER A 38 -4.27 5.09 8.85
CA SER A 38 -3.04 4.81 9.60
C SER A 38 -3.27 5.09 11.08
N TRP A 39 -2.79 4.20 11.95
CA TRP A 39 -2.57 4.51 13.36
C TRP A 39 -1.25 3.90 13.83
N PRO A 40 -0.56 4.53 14.79
CA PRO A 40 0.77 4.09 15.21
C PRO A 40 0.80 2.63 15.70
N GLY A 41 1.83 1.88 15.30
CA GLY A 41 2.03 0.49 15.73
C GLY A 41 1.18 -0.55 15.01
N SER A 42 0.23 -0.15 14.16
CA SER A 42 -0.60 -1.09 13.40
C SER A 42 0.21 -1.94 12.43
N ALA A 43 -0.07 -3.25 12.41
CA ALA A 43 0.44 -4.17 11.39
C ALA A 43 -0.43 -4.21 10.13
N VAL A 44 -1.60 -3.55 10.15
CA VAL A 44 -2.53 -3.49 9.03
C VAL A 44 -1.94 -2.67 7.89
N ASP A 45 -2.05 -3.19 6.67
CA ASP A 45 -1.72 -2.43 5.47
C ASP A 45 -2.83 -1.43 5.13
N GLU A 46 -2.66 -0.19 5.59
CA GLU A 46 -3.62 0.92 5.43
C GLU A 46 -4.03 1.21 3.99
N VAL A 47 -3.24 0.78 2.99
CA VAL A 47 -3.51 1.00 1.56
C VAL A 47 -3.67 -0.31 0.79
N ARG A 48 -3.92 -1.44 1.45
CA ARG A 48 -4.03 -2.78 0.82
C ARG A 48 -4.98 -2.80 -0.38
N GLY A 49 -6.19 -2.26 -0.21
CA GLY A 49 -7.20 -2.20 -1.27
C GLY A 49 -6.76 -1.32 -2.46
N GLU A 50 -6.16 -0.16 -2.19
CA GLU A 50 -5.62 0.73 -3.23
C GLU A 50 -4.49 0.07 -4.01
N ARG A 51 -3.59 -0.66 -3.32
CA ARG A 51 -2.48 -1.38 -3.93
C ARG A 51 -2.97 -2.46 -4.90
N ILE A 52 -3.93 -3.26 -4.45
CA ILE A 52 -4.58 -4.28 -5.28
C ILE A 52 -5.19 -3.65 -6.53
N LEU A 53 -6.01 -2.59 -6.37
CA LEU A 53 -6.66 -1.92 -7.51
C LEU A 53 -5.65 -1.32 -8.47
N THR A 54 -4.61 -0.67 -7.96
CA THR A 54 -3.57 -0.06 -8.79
C THR A 54 -2.86 -1.12 -9.63
N ALA A 55 -2.51 -2.26 -9.04
CA ALA A 55 -1.84 -3.34 -9.75
C ALA A 55 -2.74 -3.99 -10.82
N LEU A 56 -4.01 -4.24 -10.51
CA LEU A 56 -4.98 -4.78 -11.45
C LEU A 56 -5.29 -3.80 -12.59
N ALA A 57 -5.42 -2.50 -12.27
CA ALA A 57 -5.65 -1.45 -13.26
C ALA A 57 -4.44 -1.27 -14.19
N ALA A 58 -3.23 -1.39 -13.66
CA ALA A 58 -2.01 -1.35 -14.46
C ALA A 58 -1.99 -2.45 -15.52
N GLU A 59 -2.52 -3.65 -15.23
CA GLU A 59 -2.66 -4.76 -16.19
C GLU A 59 -3.93 -4.69 -17.07
N GLY A 60 -4.76 -3.66 -16.89
CA GLY A 60 -6.03 -3.50 -17.62
C GLY A 60 -7.10 -4.52 -17.24
N LEU A 61 -7.03 -5.07 -16.01
CA LEU A 61 -7.98 -6.08 -15.52
C LEU A 61 -9.20 -5.46 -14.81
N VAL A 62 -9.07 -4.21 -14.38
CA VAL A 62 -10.13 -3.39 -13.79
C VAL A 62 -9.89 -1.94 -14.17
N THR A 63 -10.93 -1.13 -14.29
CA THR A 63 -10.79 0.33 -14.35
C THR A 63 -11.34 0.96 -13.09
N PHE A 64 -10.81 2.11 -12.67
CA PHE A 64 -11.26 2.78 -11.45
C PHE A 64 -12.74 3.20 -11.51
N GLU A 65 -13.30 3.40 -12.71
CA GLU A 65 -14.73 3.70 -12.90
C GLU A 65 -15.63 2.48 -12.65
N GLN A 66 -15.09 1.26 -12.74
CA GLN A 66 -15.80 0.02 -12.44
C GLN A 66 -15.91 -0.24 -10.92
N VAL A 67 -15.10 0.45 -10.11
CA VAL A 67 -15.07 0.29 -8.65
C VAL A 67 -16.26 1.02 -8.01
N ARG A 68 -17.02 0.30 -7.19
CA ARG A 68 -18.17 0.84 -6.47
C ARG A 68 -17.74 1.40 -5.13
N ARG A 69 -18.18 2.63 -4.83
CA ARG A 69 -17.91 3.27 -3.55
C ARG A 69 -18.91 2.79 -2.49
N PRO A 70 -18.43 2.31 -1.33
CA PRO A 70 -19.30 1.86 -0.26
C PRO A 70 -19.96 3.05 0.45
N PRO A 71 -21.24 2.94 0.86
CA PRO A 71 -21.78 3.83 1.87
C PRO A 71 -21.15 3.52 3.24
N LEU A 72 -21.25 4.45 4.18
CA LEU A 72 -21.02 4.11 5.59
C LEU A 72 -22.19 3.26 6.10
N ALA A 73 -21.91 2.16 6.78
CA ALA A 73 -22.94 1.42 7.50
C ALA A 73 -23.63 2.35 8.51
N THR A 74 -24.97 2.33 8.49
CA THR A 74 -25.76 3.09 9.44
C THR A 74 -25.71 2.43 10.81
N TYR A 75 -25.82 3.21 11.87
CA TYR A 75 -25.94 2.64 13.22
C TYR A 75 -27.16 1.71 13.33
N HIS A 76 -28.24 1.99 12.60
CA HIS A 76 -29.41 1.09 12.53
C HIS A 76 -29.07 -0.28 11.95
N ALA A 77 -28.22 -0.35 10.91
CA ALA A 77 -27.69 -1.61 10.38
C ALA A 77 -26.87 -2.36 11.42
N ILE A 78 -25.90 -1.68 12.03
CA ILE A 78 -24.97 -2.28 12.99
C ILE A 78 -25.69 -2.79 14.24
N ARG A 79 -26.70 -2.05 14.73
CA ARG A 79 -27.53 -2.40 15.90
C ARG A 79 -28.38 -3.66 15.73
N ARG A 80 -28.53 -4.20 14.51
CA ARG A 80 -29.18 -5.50 14.31
C ARG A 80 -28.34 -6.66 14.84
N VAL A 81 -27.04 -6.45 15.00
CA VAL A 81 -26.08 -7.47 15.46
C VAL A 81 -25.47 -7.11 16.79
N HIS A 82 -25.11 -5.84 16.98
CA HIS A 82 -24.38 -5.37 18.16
C HIS A 82 -25.28 -4.61 19.14
N ASP A 83 -25.05 -4.81 20.43
CA ASP A 83 -25.83 -4.17 21.48
C ASP A 83 -25.47 -2.68 21.65
N ASP A 84 -26.45 -1.84 21.99
CA ASP A 84 -26.28 -0.38 22.16
C ASP A 84 -25.15 -0.03 23.13
N ALA A 85 -25.09 -0.71 24.27
CA ALA A 85 -24.08 -0.46 25.29
C ALA A 85 -22.66 -0.72 24.77
N TYR A 86 -22.49 -1.69 23.86
CA TYR A 86 -21.21 -1.95 23.22
C TYR A 86 -20.86 -0.85 22.21
N LEU A 87 -21.82 -0.45 21.36
CA LEU A 87 -21.60 0.60 20.37
C LEU A 87 -21.25 1.95 21.01
N ASP A 88 -21.89 2.29 22.14
CA ASP A 88 -21.55 3.47 22.94
C ASP A 88 -20.15 3.34 23.55
N ALA A 89 -19.77 2.15 24.02
CA ALA A 89 -18.46 1.90 24.60
C ALA A 89 -17.32 2.05 23.58
N CYS A 90 -17.53 1.68 22.31
CA CYS A 90 -16.52 1.79 21.24
C CYS A 90 -16.08 3.24 20.93
N GLN A 91 -16.84 4.24 21.39
CA GLN A 91 -16.48 5.65 21.25
C GLN A 91 -15.30 6.05 22.18
N ARG A 92 -14.95 5.20 23.15
CA ARG A 92 -13.90 5.47 24.14
C ARG A 92 -12.54 4.92 23.68
N PRO A 93 -11.45 5.70 23.75
CA PRO A 93 -10.13 5.25 23.32
C PRO A 93 -9.62 4.00 24.03
N GLU A 94 -9.96 3.80 25.30
CA GLU A 94 -9.52 2.64 26.08
C GLU A 94 -10.13 1.34 25.53
N VAL A 95 -11.43 1.38 25.20
CA VAL A 95 -12.12 0.25 24.59
C VAL A 95 -11.58 -0.02 23.19
N MET A 96 -11.31 1.03 22.40
CA MET A 96 -10.73 0.88 21.07
C MET A 96 -9.32 0.28 21.13
N SER A 97 -8.49 0.73 22.08
CA SER A 97 -7.16 0.16 22.36
C SER A 97 -7.24 -1.35 22.62
N ASP A 98 -8.17 -1.79 23.48
CA ASP A 98 -8.35 -3.21 23.77
C ASP A 98 -8.74 -4.02 22.53
N ILE A 99 -9.66 -3.50 21.70
CA ILE A 99 -10.07 -4.15 20.44
C ILE A 99 -8.87 -4.32 19.48
N LEU A 100 -7.97 -3.34 19.46
CA LEU A 100 -6.80 -3.29 18.59
C LEU A 100 -5.54 -3.95 19.21
N GLY A 101 -5.69 -4.78 20.24
CA GLY A 101 -4.57 -5.53 20.83
C GLY A 101 -3.68 -4.70 21.75
N GLY A 102 -4.24 -3.69 22.42
CA GLY A 102 -3.54 -2.85 23.40
C GLY A 102 -2.70 -1.72 22.79
N LEU A 103 -2.89 -1.43 21.50
CA LEU A 103 -2.25 -0.28 20.85
C LEU A 103 -2.81 1.02 21.41
N ALA A 104 -1.95 1.99 21.72
CA ALA A 104 -2.40 3.31 22.16
C ALA A 104 -3.19 4.01 21.05
N VAL A 105 -4.43 4.39 21.33
CA VAL A 105 -5.33 5.09 20.41
C VAL A 105 -5.74 6.42 21.01
N SER A 106 -5.72 7.49 20.21
CA SER A 106 -6.24 8.80 20.62
C SER A 106 -7.75 8.91 20.38
N GLU A 107 -8.42 9.95 20.91
CA GLU A 107 -9.82 10.22 20.57
C GLU A 107 -10.04 10.43 19.06
N VAL A 108 -9.09 11.11 18.40
CA VAL A 108 -9.14 11.36 16.95
C VAL A 108 -9.00 10.07 16.17
N ASP A 109 -8.07 9.20 16.56
CA ASP A 109 -7.88 7.91 15.90
C ASP A 109 -9.07 6.98 16.15
N THR A 110 -9.68 7.03 17.33
CA THR A 110 -10.89 6.27 17.66
C THR A 110 -12.02 6.59 16.67
N ALA A 111 -12.31 7.89 16.46
CA ALA A 111 -13.32 8.30 15.49
C ALA A 111 -13.00 7.84 14.06
N ARG A 112 -11.73 7.95 13.64
CA ARG A 112 -11.29 7.53 12.31
C ARG A 112 -11.39 6.02 12.10
N ILE A 113 -11.04 5.23 13.12
CA ILE A 113 -11.15 3.76 13.08
C ILE A 113 -12.62 3.33 13.03
N LEU A 114 -13.50 4.02 13.76
CA LEU A 114 -14.94 3.77 13.67
C LEU A 114 -15.47 4.04 12.26
N ASP A 115 -15.11 5.17 11.65
CA ASP A 115 -15.51 5.48 10.27
C ASP A 115 -14.94 4.49 9.25
N LEU A 116 -13.68 4.06 9.44
CA LEU A 116 -13.05 2.99 8.66
C LEU A 116 -13.90 1.71 8.70
N GLN A 117 -14.20 1.19 9.90
CA GLN A 117 -14.93 -0.06 10.04
C GLN A 117 -16.39 0.06 9.59
N ARG A 118 -17.02 1.21 9.75
CA ARG A 118 -18.35 1.50 9.17
C ARG A 118 -18.32 1.51 7.66
N ALA A 119 -17.27 2.08 7.05
CA ALA A 119 -17.10 2.06 5.60
C ALA A 119 -16.91 0.63 5.09
N MET A 120 -16.03 -0.15 5.71
CA MET A 120 -15.80 -1.55 5.34
C MET A 120 -17.05 -2.41 5.54
N THR A 121 -17.81 -2.18 6.61
CA THR A 121 -19.10 -2.86 6.85
C THR A 121 -20.13 -2.50 5.78
N GLY A 122 -20.26 -1.22 5.45
CA GLY A 122 -21.15 -0.77 4.38
C GLY A 122 -20.73 -1.28 3.00
N GLY A 123 -19.43 -1.53 2.81
CA GLY A 123 -18.93 -2.19 1.61
C GLY A 123 -19.28 -3.67 1.52
N THR A 124 -19.27 -4.40 2.65
CA THR A 124 -19.74 -5.79 2.69
C THR A 124 -21.24 -5.86 2.40
N MET A 125 -22.03 -4.92 2.93
CA MET A 125 -23.46 -4.78 2.60
C MET A 125 -23.66 -4.50 1.09
N LEU A 126 -22.94 -3.52 0.53
CA LEU A 126 -23.04 -3.18 -0.89
C LEU A 126 -22.58 -4.33 -1.80
N ALA A 127 -21.50 -5.03 -1.43
CA ALA A 127 -21.03 -6.21 -2.17
C ALA A 127 -22.09 -7.31 -2.15
N THR A 128 -22.78 -7.50 -1.02
CA THR A 128 -23.90 -8.43 -0.89
C THR A 128 -25.05 -8.08 -1.83
N ASP A 129 -25.47 -6.81 -1.85
CA ASP A 129 -26.52 -6.34 -2.77
C ASP A 129 -26.14 -6.55 -4.24
N ILE A 130 -24.87 -6.27 -4.60
CA ILE A 130 -24.36 -6.48 -5.96
C ILE A 130 -24.38 -7.97 -6.31
N ALA A 131 -23.89 -8.84 -5.42
CA ALA A 131 -23.80 -10.27 -5.67
C ALA A 131 -25.20 -10.88 -5.86
N LEU A 132 -26.15 -10.58 -4.96
CA LEU A 132 -27.52 -11.05 -5.05
C LEU A 132 -28.27 -10.46 -6.26
N GLY A 133 -28.07 -9.17 -6.55
CA GLY A 133 -28.78 -8.47 -7.63
C GLY A 133 -28.27 -8.80 -9.04
N THR A 134 -27.00 -9.21 -9.17
CA THR A 134 -26.38 -9.46 -10.48
C THR A 134 -26.01 -10.91 -10.75
N GLY A 135 -25.99 -11.76 -9.71
CA GLY A 135 -25.47 -13.13 -9.78
C GLY A 135 -23.96 -13.21 -10.01
N LYS A 136 -23.24 -12.09 -9.92
CA LYS A 136 -21.78 -12.03 -10.08
C LYS A 136 -21.08 -12.13 -8.72
N ILE A 137 -19.79 -12.44 -8.76
CA ILE A 137 -18.91 -12.31 -7.59
C ILE A 137 -18.75 -10.82 -7.27
N ALA A 138 -18.90 -10.43 -6.01
CA ALA A 138 -18.61 -9.09 -5.54
C ALA A 138 -17.50 -9.11 -4.47
N ILE A 139 -16.47 -8.31 -4.65
CA ILE A 139 -15.29 -8.26 -3.78
C ILE A 139 -15.31 -6.95 -3.03
N ASN A 140 -15.43 -7.01 -1.71
CA ASN A 140 -15.13 -5.89 -0.82
C ASN A 140 -13.63 -5.89 -0.52
N LEU A 141 -12.92 -4.83 -0.92
CA LEU A 141 -11.46 -4.70 -0.68
C LEU A 141 -11.15 -4.24 0.76
N GLY A 142 -11.78 -4.90 1.72
CA GLY A 142 -11.73 -4.70 3.16
C GLY A 142 -12.65 -5.72 3.83
N GLY A 143 -13.11 -5.43 5.05
CA GLY A 143 -14.08 -6.28 5.77
C GLY A 143 -13.55 -7.67 6.12
N GLY A 144 -14.45 -8.57 6.51
CA GLY A 144 -14.11 -9.89 7.05
C GLY A 144 -13.79 -9.85 8.54
N PHE A 145 -14.56 -9.06 9.30
CA PHE A 145 -14.32 -8.79 10.71
C PHE A 145 -14.86 -9.91 11.61
N HIS A 146 -14.32 -11.10 11.40
CA HIS A 146 -14.79 -12.37 11.95
C HIS A 146 -14.66 -12.54 13.47
N HIS A 147 -13.86 -11.70 14.14
CA HIS A 147 -13.64 -11.76 15.58
C HIS A 147 -14.61 -10.90 16.41
N ALA A 148 -15.42 -10.05 15.78
CA ALA A 148 -16.34 -9.19 16.51
C ALA A 148 -17.55 -9.98 17.01
N HIS A 149 -17.82 -9.93 18.32
CA HIS A 149 -19.00 -10.54 18.96
C HIS A 149 -20.11 -9.50 19.14
N ARG A 150 -21.29 -9.97 19.54
CA ARG A 150 -22.45 -9.11 19.83
C ARG A 150 -22.15 -7.95 20.79
N GLN A 151 -21.33 -8.18 21.81
CA GLN A 151 -21.09 -7.22 22.91
C GLN A 151 -19.63 -6.76 23.02
N ILE A 152 -18.72 -7.33 22.22
CA ILE A 152 -17.27 -7.14 22.38
C ILE A 152 -16.61 -7.21 21.01
N GLY A 153 -15.70 -6.27 20.74
CA GLY A 153 -14.78 -6.34 19.60
C GLY A 153 -13.43 -6.86 20.07
N ARG A 154 -12.69 -7.52 19.18
CA ARG A 154 -11.33 -8.01 19.43
C ARG A 154 -10.65 -8.36 18.12
N GLY A 155 -9.34 -8.58 18.15
CA GLY A 155 -8.58 -8.99 16.97
C GLY A 155 -8.77 -8.03 15.80
N PHE A 156 -8.70 -6.72 16.07
CA PHE A 156 -8.93 -5.64 15.10
C PHE A 156 -10.36 -5.54 14.55
N CYS A 157 -11.30 -6.34 15.03
CA CYS A 157 -12.70 -6.35 14.58
C CYS A 157 -13.58 -5.60 15.58
N VAL A 158 -14.09 -4.41 15.19
CA VAL A 158 -15.05 -3.61 15.98
C VAL A 158 -16.48 -4.01 15.61
N PHE A 159 -16.82 -4.07 14.32
CA PHE A 159 -18.15 -4.50 13.87
C PHE A 159 -18.04 -5.78 13.06
N HIS A 160 -18.96 -6.73 13.27
CA HIS A 160 -19.01 -7.95 12.47
C HIS A 160 -19.74 -7.67 11.14
N ASP A 161 -18.99 -7.27 10.13
CA ASP A 161 -19.52 -6.81 8.84
C ASP A 161 -20.40 -7.84 8.12
N VAL A 162 -19.97 -9.10 8.04
CA VAL A 162 -20.76 -10.18 7.41
C VAL A 162 -22.07 -10.41 8.14
N ALA A 163 -22.07 -10.43 9.47
CA ALA A 163 -23.29 -10.59 10.25
C ALA A 163 -24.25 -9.42 10.05
N VAL A 164 -23.73 -8.19 9.96
CA VAL A 164 -24.54 -6.99 9.68
C VAL A 164 -25.17 -7.08 8.29
N ALA A 165 -24.40 -7.50 7.27
CA ALA A 165 -24.93 -7.70 5.92
C ALA A 165 -26.01 -8.79 5.88
N ILE A 166 -25.80 -9.92 6.56
CA ILE A 166 -26.80 -11.00 6.68
C ILE A 166 -28.07 -10.48 7.37
N ALA A 167 -27.95 -9.77 8.50
CA ALA A 167 -29.09 -9.24 9.24
C ALA A 167 -29.89 -8.21 8.41
N GLU A 168 -29.22 -7.39 7.60
CA GLU A 168 -29.89 -6.48 6.66
C GLU A 168 -30.67 -7.27 5.59
N GLN A 169 -30.04 -8.26 4.95
CA GLN A 169 -30.71 -9.08 3.93
C GLN A 169 -31.90 -9.86 4.49
N ARG A 170 -31.78 -10.38 5.72
CA ARG A 170 -32.90 -11.03 6.44
C ARG A 170 -34.04 -10.05 6.67
N ALA A 171 -33.76 -8.80 7.03
CA ALA A 171 -34.78 -7.75 7.16
C ALA A 171 -35.44 -7.38 5.80
N LEU A 172 -34.73 -7.55 4.69
CA LEU A 172 -35.24 -7.38 3.33
C LEU A 172 -35.96 -8.63 2.77
N GLY A 173 -36.10 -9.70 3.58
CA GLY A 173 -36.85 -10.90 3.22
C GLY A 173 -36.03 -12.01 2.56
N PHE A 174 -34.70 -11.89 2.50
CA PHE A 174 -33.84 -12.97 2.04
C PHE A 174 -33.69 -14.02 3.16
N HIS A 175 -34.35 -15.17 3.03
CA HIS A 175 -34.35 -16.26 4.03
C HIS A 175 -33.66 -17.55 3.56
N GLU A 176 -32.95 -17.50 2.44
CA GLU A 176 -32.21 -18.66 1.91
C GLU A 176 -30.98 -19.00 2.77
N ARG A 177 -30.42 -20.20 2.55
CA ARG A 177 -29.25 -20.72 3.27
C ARG A 177 -27.98 -19.96 2.89
N ILE A 178 -27.16 -19.64 3.88
CA ILE A 178 -25.92 -18.87 3.74
C ILE A 178 -24.75 -19.73 4.22
N LEU A 179 -23.63 -19.67 3.52
CA LEU A 179 -22.36 -20.28 3.96
C LEU A 179 -21.32 -19.18 4.16
N VAL A 180 -20.66 -19.15 5.31
CA VAL A 180 -19.46 -18.34 5.54
C VAL A 180 -18.26 -19.29 5.50
N VAL A 181 -17.40 -19.10 4.50
CA VAL A 181 -16.12 -19.79 4.34
C VAL A 181 -15.04 -18.85 4.84
N ASP A 182 -14.47 -19.18 6.00
CA ASP A 182 -13.43 -18.42 6.66
C ASP A 182 -12.09 -19.12 6.57
N LEU A 183 -11.19 -18.56 5.76
CA LEU A 183 -9.83 -19.06 5.54
C LEU A 183 -8.77 -18.04 5.99
N ASP A 184 -9.15 -17.12 6.88
CA ASP A 184 -8.22 -16.41 7.75
C ASP A 184 -7.48 -17.41 8.66
N GLN A 185 -6.20 -17.14 8.98
CA GLN A 185 -5.45 -18.05 9.83
C GLN A 185 -6.02 -18.11 11.26
N HIS A 186 -6.67 -17.04 11.74
CA HIS A 186 -7.25 -16.97 13.06
C HIS A 186 -8.68 -17.52 13.09
N ASP A 187 -9.11 -18.05 14.23
CA ASP A 187 -10.45 -18.63 14.36
C ASP A 187 -11.52 -17.53 14.22
N GLY A 188 -12.42 -17.66 13.23
CA GLY A 188 -13.67 -16.91 13.09
C GLY A 188 -14.70 -17.14 14.21
N ASP A 189 -14.27 -16.95 15.44
CA ASP A 189 -14.98 -17.19 16.69
C ASP A 189 -16.20 -16.28 16.85
N GLY A 190 -16.12 -15.02 16.40
CA GLY A 190 -17.24 -14.08 16.37
C GLY A 190 -18.33 -14.52 15.41
N THR A 191 -17.96 -14.94 14.21
CA THR A 191 -18.91 -15.50 13.23
C THR A 191 -19.61 -16.73 13.79
N ARG A 192 -18.85 -17.68 14.33
CA ARG A 192 -19.39 -18.90 14.95
C ARG A 192 -20.34 -18.59 16.10
N ALA A 193 -19.99 -17.63 16.97
CA ALA A 193 -20.82 -17.28 18.11
C ALA A 193 -22.12 -16.57 17.72
N LEU A 194 -22.09 -15.66 16.73
CA LEU A 194 -23.26 -14.91 16.30
C LEU A 194 -24.32 -15.80 15.61
N PHE A 195 -23.89 -16.89 14.97
CA PHE A 195 -24.76 -17.82 14.26
C PHE A 195 -24.91 -19.18 14.95
N ALA A 196 -24.49 -19.28 16.22
CA ALA A 196 -24.46 -20.56 16.95
C ALA A 196 -25.80 -21.31 16.94
N ASP A 197 -26.91 -20.57 17.02
CA ASP A 197 -28.27 -21.11 17.06
C ASP A 197 -29.06 -20.94 15.74
N ASP A 198 -28.43 -20.46 14.65
CA ASP A 198 -29.10 -20.25 13.35
C ASP A 198 -28.71 -21.35 12.35
N PRO A 199 -29.59 -22.31 12.06
CA PRO A 199 -29.26 -23.42 11.16
C PRO A 199 -29.25 -22.99 9.69
N SER A 200 -29.72 -21.78 9.38
CA SER A 200 -29.73 -21.24 8.02
C SER A 200 -28.37 -20.64 7.61
N VAL A 201 -27.47 -20.41 8.56
CA VAL A 201 -26.11 -19.89 8.33
C VAL A 201 -25.11 -20.94 8.76
N PHE A 202 -24.39 -21.52 7.79
CA PHE A 202 -23.33 -22.48 8.06
C PHE A 202 -21.98 -21.76 8.12
N THR A 203 -21.17 -22.03 9.14
CA THR A 203 -19.83 -21.45 9.28
C THR A 203 -18.76 -22.53 9.10
N LEU A 204 -17.88 -22.35 8.11
CA LEU A 204 -16.69 -23.18 7.91
C LEU A 204 -15.47 -22.33 8.22
N SER A 205 -14.67 -22.72 9.21
CA SER A 205 -13.44 -22.01 9.61
C SER A 205 -12.27 -23.00 9.73
N ILE A 206 -11.17 -22.71 9.04
CA ILE A 206 -9.92 -23.50 9.06
C ILE A 206 -8.77 -22.59 9.49
N HIS A 207 -8.25 -22.80 10.69
CA HIS A 207 -7.39 -21.86 11.40
C HIS A 207 -6.29 -22.56 12.21
N ASN A 208 -5.43 -21.79 12.88
CA ASN A 208 -4.36 -22.32 13.72
C ASN A 208 -4.88 -22.95 15.03
N HIS A 209 -5.55 -22.16 15.88
CA HIS A 209 -6.03 -22.55 17.21
C HIS A 209 -7.44 -22.03 17.44
N HIS A 210 -8.24 -22.76 18.22
CA HIS A 210 -9.58 -22.30 18.60
C HIS A 210 -9.50 -21.10 19.54
N TRP A 211 -10.23 -20.03 19.22
CA TRP A 211 -10.32 -18.80 20.02
C TRP A 211 -11.66 -18.73 20.75
N GLY A 212 -11.97 -19.81 21.47
CA GLY A 212 -13.21 -19.96 22.23
C GLY A 212 -13.88 -21.30 22.03
N GLY A 213 -14.85 -21.60 22.89
CA GLY A 213 -15.52 -22.90 22.97
C GLY A 213 -16.98 -22.91 22.49
N THR A 214 -17.43 -21.89 21.74
CA THR A 214 -18.85 -21.82 21.34
C THR A 214 -19.22 -22.95 20.40
N GLU A 215 -20.07 -23.86 20.88
CA GLU A 215 -20.71 -24.85 20.01
C GLU A 215 -21.75 -24.15 19.12
N ALA A 216 -21.84 -24.57 17.86
CA ALA A 216 -22.74 -24.01 16.88
C ALA A 216 -23.41 -25.12 16.08
N ILE A 217 -24.72 -25.00 15.83
CA ILE A 217 -25.54 -26.08 15.26
C ILE A 217 -25.24 -26.36 13.78
N ALA A 218 -24.70 -25.38 13.06
CA ALA A 218 -24.33 -25.48 11.65
C ALA A 218 -22.91 -24.94 11.45
N SER A 219 -21.91 -25.67 11.95
CA SER A 219 -20.52 -25.23 11.88
C SER A 219 -19.54 -26.38 11.65
N THR A 220 -18.45 -26.09 10.95
CA THR A 220 -17.22 -26.90 10.92
C THR A 220 -16.06 -25.99 11.29
N SER A 221 -15.36 -26.33 12.36
CA SER A 221 -14.25 -25.56 12.92
C SER A 221 -13.04 -26.49 13.03
N VAL A 222 -11.95 -26.17 12.32
CA VAL A 222 -10.78 -27.04 12.17
C VAL A 222 -9.53 -26.28 12.58
N ALA A 223 -8.93 -26.70 13.70
CA ALA A 223 -7.64 -26.20 14.17
C ALA A 223 -6.50 -27.09 13.65
N LEU A 224 -5.57 -26.51 12.89
CA LEU A 224 -4.42 -27.22 12.29
C LEU A 224 -3.11 -27.05 13.07
N GLY A 225 -3.09 -26.21 14.11
CA GLY A 225 -1.89 -25.87 14.88
C GLY A 225 -0.98 -24.88 14.16
N ASP A 226 0.27 -24.76 14.62
CA ASP A 226 1.21 -23.71 14.16
C ASP A 226 2.07 -24.10 12.95
N VAL A 227 2.24 -25.40 12.69
CA VAL A 227 3.16 -25.90 11.65
C VAL A 227 2.35 -26.49 10.51
N VAL A 228 1.98 -25.62 9.57
CA VAL A 228 1.16 -25.98 8.41
C VAL A 228 1.86 -25.52 7.13
N GLY A 229 1.95 -26.43 6.16
CA GLY A 229 2.44 -26.17 4.82
C GLY A 229 1.35 -26.37 3.76
N ASP A 230 1.66 -26.02 2.52
CA ASP A 230 0.71 -25.96 1.40
C ASP A 230 -0.15 -27.23 1.25
N THR A 231 0.47 -28.42 1.24
CA THR A 231 -0.26 -29.69 1.00
C THR A 231 -1.35 -29.93 2.05
N LEU A 232 -0.99 -29.89 3.33
CA LEU A 232 -1.95 -30.13 4.42
C LEU A 232 -3.08 -29.10 4.36
N TYR A 233 -2.73 -27.82 4.21
CA TYR A 233 -3.71 -26.74 4.16
C TYR A 233 -4.71 -26.90 3.00
N LEU A 234 -4.21 -27.12 1.78
CA LEU A 234 -5.05 -27.26 0.59
C LEU A 234 -5.94 -28.50 0.64
N GLU A 235 -5.42 -29.63 1.11
CA GLU A 235 -6.21 -30.86 1.29
C GLU A 235 -7.34 -30.67 2.31
N THR A 236 -7.06 -30.02 3.44
CA THR A 236 -8.07 -29.69 4.45
C THR A 236 -9.14 -28.75 3.92
N VAL A 237 -8.73 -27.68 3.20
CA VAL A 237 -9.67 -26.74 2.56
C VAL A 237 -10.57 -27.47 1.57
N GLN A 238 -10.00 -28.28 0.68
CA GLN A 238 -10.76 -28.99 -0.34
C GLN A 238 -11.78 -29.95 0.29
N LEU A 239 -11.37 -30.73 1.29
CA LEU A 239 -12.23 -31.70 1.98
C LEU A 239 -13.45 -31.00 2.60
N HIS A 240 -13.22 -30.07 3.52
CA HIS A 240 -14.29 -29.49 4.32
C HIS A 240 -15.14 -28.49 3.55
N LEU A 241 -14.57 -27.77 2.58
CA LEU A 241 -15.36 -26.92 1.70
C LEU A 241 -16.34 -27.73 0.86
N THR A 242 -15.87 -28.84 0.28
CA THR A 242 -16.72 -29.72 -0.53
C THR A 242 -17.85 -30.31 0.31
N GLU A 243 -17.56 -30.73 1.54
CA GLU A 243 -18.56 -31.24 2.49
C GLU A 243 -19.60 -30.16 2.83
N ALA A 244 -19.16 -28.96 3.23
CA ALA A 244 -20.03 -27.86 3.59
C ALA A 244 -20.95 -27.43 2.42
N LEU A 245 -20.42 -27.32 1.20
CA LEU A 245 -21.19 -26.95 0.01
C LEU A 245 -22.27 -28.01 -0.31
N ARG A 246 -21.91 -29.30 -0.29
CA ARG A 246 -22.85 -30.39 -0.63
C ARG A 246 -23.96 -30.56 0.40
N GLN A 247 -23.62 -30.44 1.69
CA GLN A 247 -24.56 -30.61 2.79
C GLN A 247 -25.47 -29.39 2.93
N HIS A 248 -24.90 -28.18 2.94
CA HIS A 248 -25.66 -26.97 3.23
C HIS A 248 -26.36 -26.37 2.02
N ARG A 249 -25.88 -26.59 0.78
CA ARG A 249 -26.47 -26.07 -0.46
C ARG A 249 -26.87 -24.58 -0.36
N PRO A 250 -25.90 -23.67 -0.11
CA PRO A 250 -26.17 -22.26 0.11
C PRO A 250 -26.65 -21.54 -1.16
N ARG A 251 -27.36 -20.41 -0.99
CA ARG A 251 -27.68 -19.43 -2.04
C ARG A 251 -26.86 -18.15 -1.95
N LEU A 252 -26.17 -17.93 -0.83
CA LEU A 252 -25.24 -16.83 -0.63
C LEU A 252 -24.02 -17.38 0.11
N ILE A 253 -22.83 -17.05 -0.39
CA ILE A 253 -21.56 -17.46 0.17
C ILE A 253 -20.75 -16.20 0.48
N TYR A 254 -20.29 -16.08 1.71
CA TYR A 254 -19.23 -15.14 2.07
C TYR A 254 -17.91 -15.90 2.13
N PHE A 255 -16.93 -15.47 1.36
CA PHE A 255 -15.57 -16.00 1.38
C PHE A 255 -14.64 -14.96 2.02
N LEU A 256 -14.16 -15.25 3.23
CA LEU A 256 -13.14 -14.46 3.90
C LEU A 256 -11.76 -14.95 3.43
N ALA A 257 -11.22 -14.22 2.45
CA ALA A 257 -9.97 -14.55 1.76
C ALA A 257 -8.77 -13.93 2.48
N GLY A 258 -8.64 -14.24 3.78
CA GLY A 258 -7.51 -13.81 4.62
C GLY A 258 -6.18 -14.17 3.96
N THR A 259 -5.18 -13.29 4.10
CA THR A 259 -3.82 -13.57 3.58
C THR A 259 -2.80 -13.77 4.68
N ASP A 260 -3.23 -13.81 5.93
CA ASP A 260 -2.37 -14.14 7.06
C ASP A 260 -1.89 -15.60 7.15
N PRO A 261 -2.43 -16.60 6.42
CA PRO A 261 -1.74 -17.87 6.25
C PRO A 261 -0.38 -17.77 5.54
N ALA A 262 -0.14 -16.68 4.80
CA ALA A 262 0.95 -16.60 3.84
C ALA A 262 2.31 -16.38 4.50
N VAL A 263 3.35 -16.89 3.85
CA VAL A 263 4.74 -16.62 4.21
C VAL A 263 5.02 -15.10 4.24
N GLY A 264 5.63 -14.65 5.34
CA GLY A 264 6.00 -13.24 5.53
C GLY A 264 4.89 -12.34 6.05
N ASP A 265 3.73 -12.90 6.42
CA ASP A 265 2.77 -12.20 7.28
C ASP A 265 3.41 -11.87 8.64
N ARG A 266 2.99 -10.75 9.24
CA ARG A 266 3.55 -10.26 10.51
C ARG A 266 2.89 -10.83 11.76
N ILE A 267 1.67 -11.35 11.64
CA ILE A 267 0.88 -11.88 12.76
C ILE A 267 0.66 -13.38 12.60
N GLY A 268 0.37 -13.83 11.38
CA GLY A 268 0.23 -15.24 11.04
C GLY A 268 1.53 -16.01 11.24
N VAL A 269 1.40 -17.28 11.67
CA VAL A 269 2.55 -18.16 11.93
C VAL A 269 2.75 -19.24 10.86
N TRP A 270 1.80 -19.40 9.94
CA TRP A 270 1.94 -20.38 8.86
C TRP A 270 2.93 -19.90 7.79
N GLN A 271 3.35 -20.84 6.94
CA GLN A 271 4.34 -20.59 5.89
C GLN A 271 3.78 -20.97 4.53
N ILE A 272 2.50 -20.65 4.27
CA ILE A 272 1.85 -20.99 3.00
C ILE A 272 2.48 -20.18 1.88
N SER A 273 2.92 -20.85 0.82
CA SER A 273 3.62 -20.21 -0.28
C SER A 273 2.69 -19.31 -1.10
N ALA A 274 3.26 -18.41 -1.90
CA ALA A 274 2.47 -17.58 -2.81
C ALA A 274 1.65 -18.40 -3.82
N GLU A 275 2.16 -19.56 -4.26
CA GLU A 275 1.42 -20.49 -5.11
C GLU A 275 0.31 -21.19 -4.32
N GLY A 276 0.60 -21.66 -3.10
CA GLY A 276 -0.40 -22.26 -2.22
C GLY A 276 -1.57 -21.33 -1.93
N MET A 277 -1.32 -20.04 -1.70
CA MET A 277 -2.36 -19.02 -1.53
C MET A 277 -3.23 -18.85 -2.78
N LEU A 278 -2.61 -18.87 -3.98
CA LEU A 278 -3.35 -18.78 -5.24
C LEU A 278 -4.19 -20.05 -5.46
N GLU A 279 -3.61 -21.24 -5.24
CA GLU A 279 -4.32 -22.52 -5.39
C GLU A 279 -5.49 -22.65 -4.42
N ARG A 280 -5.36 -22.14 -3.19
CA ARG A 280 -6.48 -22.07 -2.24
C ARG A 280 -7.64 -21.30 -2.83
N ASP A 281 -7.40 -20.08 -3.30
CA ASP A 281 -8.48 -19.23 -3.81
C ASP A 281 -9.11 -19.82 -5.09
N ILE A 282 -8.29 -20.41 -5.97
CA ILE A 282 -8.76 -21.13 -7.16
C ILE A 282 -9.65 -22.30 -6.75
N ALA A 283 -9.19 -23.15 -5.82
CA ALA A 283 -9.95 -24.30 -5.34
C ALA A 283 -11.30 -23.87 -4.73
N VAL A 284 -11.35 -22.76 -4.00
CA VAL A 284 -12.60 -22.21 -3.45
C VAL A 284 -13.56 -21.82 -4.58
N PHE A 285 -13.11 -21.00 -5.53
CA PHE A 285 -13.97 -20.55 -6.62
C PHE A 285 -14.44 -21.71 -7.52
N GLU A 286 -13.57 -22.69 -7.80
CA GLU A 286 -13.91 -23.86 -8.59
C GLU A 286 -14.90 -24.79 -7.87
N ALA A 287 -14.70 -25.04 -6.57
CA ALA A 287 -15.63 -25.81 -5.76
C ALA A 287 -17.01 -25.15 -5.68
N ILE A 288 -17.07 -23.82 -5.50
CA ILE A 288 -18.34 -23.09 -5.54
C ILE A 288 -19.01 -23.23 -6.90
N ARG A 289 -18.26 -23.06 -8.00
CA ARG A 289 -18.79 -23.21 -9.36
C ARG A 289 -19.34 -24.62 -9.63
N GLU A 290 -18.72 -25.65 -9.05
CA GLU A 290 -19.14 -27.05 -9.22
C GLU A 290 -20.35 -27.40 -8.34
N PHE A 291 -20.30 -27.08 -7.04
CA PHE A 291 -21.26 -27.58 -6.05
C PHE A 291 -22.35 -26.58 -5.66
N ALA A 292 -22.18 -25.28 -5.97
CA ALA A 292 -23.14 -24.22 -5.68
C ALA A 292 -23.22 -23.17 -6.82
N PRO A 293 -23.45 -23.58 -8.09
CA PRO A 293 -23.41 -22.68 -9.24
C PRO A 293 -24.42 -21.52 -9.20
N ASP A 294 -25.49 -21.66 -8.43
CA ASP A 294 -26.53 -20.63 -8.26
C ASP A 294 -26.31 -19.73 -7.04
N ALA A 295 -25.22 -19.92 -6.28
CA ALA A 295 -24.96 -19.10 -5.11
C ALA A 295 -24.36 -17.75 -5.51
N ALA A 296 -24.88 -16.67 -4.94
CA ALA A 296 -24.21 -15.38 -4.94
C ALA A 296 -22.94 -15.47 -4.08
N VAL A 297 -21.84 -14.83 -4.50
CA VAL A 297 -20.56 -14.89 -3.79
C VAL A 297 -20.07 -13.49 -3.46
N VAL A 298 -19.80 -13.28 -2.17
CA VAL A 298 -19.19 -12.07 -1.63
C VAL A 298 -17.81 -12.43 -1.10
N VAL A 299 -16.78 -11.69 -1.47
CA VAL A 299 -15.42 -11.88 -0.98
C VAL A 299 -15.02 -10.70 -0.11
N CYS A 300 -14.46 -10.96 1.07
CA CYS A 300 -13.85 -9.95 1.94
C CYS A 300 -12.38 -10.31 2.18
N LEU A 301 -11.55 -9.32 2.49
CA LEU A 301 -10.10 -9.52 2.61
C LEU A 301 -9.65 -10.12 3.95
N ALA A 302 -10.43 -9.94 5.02
CA ALA A 302 -10.09 -10.36 6.38
C ALA A 302 -8.64 -9.98 6.77
N GLY A 303 -7.95 -10.83 7.52
CA GLY A 303 -6.57 -10.69 7.94
C GLY A 303 -5.56 -10.67 6.80
N GLY A 304 -4.33 -10.31 7.13
CA GLY A 304 -3.25 -10.05 6.18
C GLY A 304 -2.49 -8.79 6.56
N TYR A 305 -1.32 -8.99 7.14
CA TYR A 305 -0.56 -8.00 7.88
C TYR A 305 0.85 -7.88 7.34
N GLY A 306 1.23 -6.65 6.97
CA GLY A 306 2.54 -6.36 6.43
C GLY A 306 2.52 -5.86 4.98
N PRO A 307 3.68 -5.45 4.47
CA PRO A 307 3.78 -4.61 3.28
C PRO A 307 3.59 -5.38 1.96
N THR A 308 3.60 -6.72 1.99
CA THR A 308 3.57 -7.56 0.78
C THR A 308 2.33 -8.44 0.71
N THR A 309 1.50 -8.50 1.75
CA THR A 309 0.36 -9.43 1.84
C THR A 309 -0.71 -9.14 0.78
N TRP A 310 -0.86 -7.87 0.40
CA TRP A 310 -1.73 -7.43 -0.72
C TRP A 310 -1.44 -8.15 -2.04
N GLN A 311 -0.21 -8.63 -2.25
CA GLN A 311 0.22 -9.31 -3.46
C GLN A 311 -0.50 -10.66 -3.65
N HIS A 312 -0.86 -11.35 -2.57
CA HIS A 312 -1.60 -12.61 -2.66
C HIS A 312 -3.01 -12.37 -3.18
N SER A 313 -3.76 -11.45 -2.58
CA SER A 313 -5.09 -11.05 -3.08
C SER A 313 -5.03 -10.53 -4.52
N ALA A 314 -4.00 -9.77 -4.89
CA ALA A 314 -3.82 -9.29 -6.25
C ALA A 314 -3.62 -10.44 -7.27
N ARG A 315 -2.88 -11.50 -6.92
CA ARG A 315 -2.74 -12.71 -7.75
C ARG A 315 -4.09 -13.39 -7.96
N SER A 316 -4.83 -13.62 -6.89
CA SER A 316 -6.14 -14.28 -6.94
C SER A 316 -7.15 -13.49 -7.77
N PHE A 317 -7.22 -12.17 -7.60
CA PHE A 317 -8.14 -11.35 -8.37
C PHE A 317 -7.69 -11.15 -9.82
N ALA A 318 -6.37 -11.15 -10.09
CA ALA A 318 -5.88 -11.14 -11.46
C ALA A 318 -6.22 -12.45 -12.19
N TRP A 319 -6.13 -13.58 -11.50
CA TRP A 319 -6.60 -14.86 -12.01
C TRP A 319 -8.11 -14.84 -12.22
N LEU A 320 -8.90 -14.37 -11.26
CA LEU A 320 -10.36 -14.34 -11.38
C LEU A 320 -10.82 -13.49 -12.58
N GLN A 321 -10.17 -12.35 -12.81
CA GLN A 321 -10.50 -11.44 -13.91
C GLN A 321 -10.04 -11.93 -15.28
N SER A 322 -8.98 -12.75 -15.34
CA SER A 322 -8.30 -13.09 -16.61
C SER A 322 -8.27 -14.57 -16.96
N GLY A 323 -8.46 -15.47 -16.00
CA GLY A 323 -8.25 -16.91 -16.08
C GLY A 323 -6.77 -17.33 -16.07
N HIS A 324 -5.82 -16.41 -15.89
CA HIS A 324 -4.39 -16.69 -16.02
C HIS A 324 -3.64 -16.62 -14.70
N ARG A 325 -2.74 -17.58 -14.48
CA ARG A 325 -1.96 -17.74 -13.25
C ARG A 325 -0.67 -16.90 -13.20
N GLY A 326 -0.12 -16.52 -14.34
CA GLY A 326 1.18 -15.83 -14.43
C GLY A 326 1.17 -14.32 -14.13
N PHE A 327 0.27 -13.84 -13.27
CA PHE A 327 0.33 -12.44 -12.82
C PHE A 327 1.42 -12.30 -11.75
N GLU A 328 2.40 -11.45 -12.04
CA GLU A 328 3.41 -11.07 -11.05
C GLU A 328 3.11 -9.66 -10.55
N PRO A 329 2.68 -9.52 -9.27
CA PRO A 329 2.51 -8.25 -8.62
C PRO A 329 3.83 -7.46 -8.63
N PRO A 330 3.79 -6.15 -8.93
CA PRO A 330 4.96 -5.29 -8.77
C PRO A 330 5.39 -5.22 -7.31
N ASP A 331 6.63 -4.83 -7.07
CA ASP A 331 7.05 -4.43 -5.73
C ASP A 331 6.37 -3.11 -5.32
N ASN A 332 6.44 -2.77 -4.03
CA ASN A 332 5.78 -1.57 -3.49
C ASN A 332 6.34 -0.27 -4.07
N ASP A 333 7.61 -0.28 -4.47
CA ASP A 333 8.31 0.88 -4.96
C ASP A 333 7.86 1.21 -6.39
N GLU A 334 7.79 0.21 -7.25
CA GLU A 334 7.23 0.26 -8.59
C GLU A 334 5.74 0.64 -8.53
N LEU A 335 4.97 0.01 -7.63
CA LEU A 335 3.55 0.30 -7.46
C LEU A 335 3.29 1.75 -7.05
N THR A 336 4.11 2.30 -6.14
CA THR A 336 4.01 3.71 -5.73
C THR A 336 4.21 4.65 -6.92
N LEU A 337 5.17 4.33 -7.81
CA LEU A 337 5.38 5.11 -9.03
C LEU A 337 4.23 4.92 -10.04
N MET A 338 3.71 3.70 -10.19
CA MET A 338 2.52 3.47 -11.04
C MET A 338 1.32 4.29 -10.58
N ARG A 339 1.08 4.34 -9.27
CA ARG A 339 0.03 5.15 -8.65
C ARG A 339 0.25 6.64 -8.92
N ALA A 340 1.48 7.13 -8.73
CA ALA A 340 1.80 8.52 -8.99
C ALA A 340 1.55 8.89 -10.47
N ARG A 341 1.94 8.02 -11.42
CA ARG A 341 1.64 8.23 -12.85
C ARG A 341 0.14 8.26 -13.14
N HIS A 342 -0.63 7.39 -12.48
CA HIS A 342 -2.09 7.37 -12.64
C HIS A 342 -2.71 8.72 -12.19
N TYR A 343 -2.39 9.20 -10.99
CA TYR A 343 -2.90 10.49 -10.50
C TYR A 343 -2.40 11.66 -11.35
N ALA A 344 -1.15 11.62 -11.82
CA ALA A 344 -0.61 12.62 -12.72
C ALA A 344 -1.36 12.71 -14.05
N ALA A 345 -1.87 11.60 -14.58
CA ALA A 345 -2.65 11.58 -15.82
C ALA A 345 -4.06 12.17 -15.65
N LEU A 346 -4.60 12.21 -14.43
CA LEU A 346 -5.91 12.81 -14.13
C LEU A 346 -5.85 14.34 -13.99
N LEU A 347 -4.67 14.90 -13.73
CA LEU A 347 -4.45 16.35 -13.56
C LEU A 347 -4.23 17.03 -14.91
N LYS A 348 -5.03 18.06 -15.22
CA LYS A 348 -4.88 18.84 -16.45
C LYS A 348 -3.73 19.85 -16.33
N PRO A 349 -3.03 20.17 -17.44
CA PRO A 349 -1.98 21.20 -17.41
C PRO A 349 -2.44 22.57 -16.91
N ALA A 350 -3.65 23.01 -17.25
CA ALA A 350 -4.20 24.31 -16.83
C ALA A 350 -4.33 24.41 -15.30
N GLU A 351 -4.82 23.34 -14.65
CA GLU A 351 -4.95 23.26 -13.19
C GLU A 351 -3.59 23.35 -12.47
N LEU A 352 -2.52 22.90 -13.11
CA LEU A 352 -1.17 22.89 -12.53
C LEU A 352 -0.39 24.17 -12.78
N THR A 353 -0.65 24.82 -13.91
CA THR A 353 0.05 26.04 -14.34
C THR A 353 -0.65 27.31 -13.83
N GLY A 354 -1.91 27.21 -13.42
CA GLY A 354 -2.75 28.35 -13.05
C GLY A 354 -3.17 29.19 -14.25
N GLU A 355 -3.21 28.61 -15.46
CA GLU A 355 -3.64 29.30 -16.69
C GLU A 355 -5.16 29.22 -16.91
N ASP A 356 -5.89 28.52 -16.04
CA ASP A 356 -7.36 28.49 -15.96
C ASP A 356 -7.85 29.61 -15.01
N ASP A 357 -7.75 30.87 -15.46
CA ASP A 357 -8.59 31.95 -14.93
C ASP A 357 -9.99 31.78 -15.55
N ASP A 358 -10.85 30.99 -14.90
CA ASP A 358 -12.28 30.81 -15.26
C ASP A 358 -13.14 32.06 -14.89
N LEU A 359 -12.48 33.22 -14.79
CA LEU A 359 -13.07 34.54 -14.91
C LEU A 359 -12.12 35.30 -15.85
N GLY A 360 -12.47 35.39 -17.13
CA GLY A 360 -11.71 36.10 -18.17
C GLY A 360 -11.63 37.61 -17.97
N LEU A 361 -11.16 38.03 -16.80
CA LEU A 361 -10.80 39.38 -16.41
C LEU A 361 -9.51 39.26 -15.61
N THR A 362 -8.40 39.50 -16.28
CA THR A 362 -7.11 39.68 -15.62
C THR A 362 -7.08 41.07 -14.97
N LEU A 363 -6.27 41.27 -13.92
CA LEU A 363 -6.01 42.61 -13.37
C LEU A 363 -5.46 43.59 -14.43
N GLU A 364 -4.87 43.07 -15.51
CA GLU A 364 -4.43 43.82 -16.69
C GLU A 364 -5.62 44.42 -17.48
N ASP A 365 -6.79 43.78 -17.46
CA ASP A 365 -8.03 44.26 -18.10
C ASP A 365 -8.70 45.41 -17.33
N LEU A 366 -8.41 45.55 -16.03
CA LEU A 366 -8.94 46.61 -15.16
C LEU A 366 -8.01 47.82 -15.03
N VAL A 367 -6.69 47.63 -15.17
CA VAL A 367 -5.69 48.71 -15.03
C VAL A 367 -4.54 48.55 -16.05
N PRO A 368 -4.68 49.10 -17.27
CA PRO A 368 -3.67 48.95 -18.33
C PRO A 368 -2.29 49.57 -18.04
N SER A 369 -2.17 50.41 -17.00
CA SER A 369 -0.93 51.13 -16.68
C SER A 369 0.06 50.34 -15.83
N LEU A 370 -0.22 49.08 -15.50
CA LEU A 370 0.65 48.19 -14.70
C LEU A 370 1.19 46.99 -15.50
N ALA A 371 1.15 47.06 -16.84
CA ALA A 371 1.57 46.01 -17.79
C ALA A 371 3.10 45.73 -17.82
N ALA A 372 3.68 45.55 -16.65
CA ALA A 372 4.94 44.88 -16.40
C ALA A 372 4.79 44.01 -15.13
N THR A 373 3.66 43.31 -15.01
CA THR A 373 3.44 42.34 -13.93
C THR A 373 4.28 41.10 -14.22
N ALA A 374 5.41 40.98 -13.52
CA ALA A 374 6.24 39.79 -13.53
C ALA A 374 5.36 38.56 -13.30
N ARG A 375 5.33 37.63 -14.27
CA ARG A 375 4.67 36.33 -14.12
C ARG A 375 5.07 35.73 -12.78
N GLU A 376 4.09 35.28 -11.99
CA GLU A 376 4.36 34.70 -10.68
C GLU A 376 5.40 33.57 -10.82
N PRO A 377 6.46 33.53 -10.00
CA PRO A 377 7.49 32.53 -10.12
C PRO A 377 6.89 31.13 -9.97
N ARG A 378 7.19 30.24 -10.92
CA ARG A 378 6.65 28.88 -10.99
C ARG A 378 7.69 27.85 -10.53
N PHE A 379 7.28 26.88 -9.73
CA PHE A 379 8.15 25.77 -9.34
C PHE A 379 8.48 24.94 -10.59
N LEU A 380 9.79 24.74 -10.80
CA LEU A 380 10.38 24.15 -12.01
C LEU A 380 10.02 24.85 -13.33
N GLY A 381 9.52 26.10 -13.25
CA GLY A 381 9.01 26.84 -14.41
C GLY A 381 7.64 26.38 -14.91
N TYR A 382 6.99 25.44 -14.19
CA TYR A 382 5.72 24.83 -14.63
C TYR A 382 4.60 24.99 -13.62
N TYR A 383 4.82 24.61 -12.36
CA TYR A 383 3.77 24.57 -11.36
C TYR A 383 3.56 25.95 -10.72
N SER A 384 2.32 26.46 -10.73
CA SER A 384 1.92 27.54 -9.84
C SER A 384 1.92 27.05 -8.38
N ARG A 385 1.87 27.97 -7.41
CA ARG A 385 1.77 27.59 -5.99
C ARG A 385 0.55 26.69 -5.74
N GLN A 386 -0.62 27.14 -6.22
CA GLN A 386 -1.89 26.41 -6.12
C GLN A 386 -1.86 25.09 -6.90
N GLY A 387 -1.27 25.08 -8.08
CA GLY A 387 -1.15 23.88 -8.90
C GLY A 387 -0.24 22.81 -8.29
N LEU A 388 0.84 23.21 -7.61
CA LEU A 388 1.70 22.29 -6.88
C LEU A 388 1.01 21.75 -5.62
N GLU A 389 0.30 22.60 -4.88
CA GLU A 389 -0.50 22.17 -3.73
C GLU A 389 -1.60 21.19 -4.16
N LEU A 390 -2.32 21.49 -5.25
CA LEU A 390 -3.30 20.59 -5.86
C LEU A 390 -2.67 19.25 -6.27
N ALA A 391 -1.47 19.28 -6.85
CA ALA A 391 -0.76 18.05 -7.19
C ALA A 391 -0.45 17.22 -5.93
N LEU A 392 0.09 17.83 -4.87
CA LEU A 392 0.39 17.14 -3.61
C LEU A 392 -0.87 16.58 -2.93
N GLU A 393 -1.97 17.32 -3.00
CA GLU A 393 -3.28 16.92 -2.49
C GLU A 393 -3.84 15.71 -3.25
N ARG A 394 -3.86 15.76 -4.59
CA ARG A 394 -4.40 14.68 -5.44
C ARG A 394 -3.59 13.40 -5.41
N HIS A 395 -2.29 13.49 -5.16
CA HIS A 395 -1.45 12.30 -4.96
C HIS A 395 -1.52 11.75 -3.53
N GLY A 396 -2.36 12.33 -2.66
CA GLY A 396 -2.57 11.90 -1.29
C GLY A 396 -1.44 12.27 -0.32
N PHE A 397 -0.43 13.03 -0.75
CA PHE A 397 0.71 13.40 0.09
C PHE A 397 0.25 14.22 1.30
N LEU A 398 -0.52 15.29 1.07
CA LEU A 398 -1.08 16.13 2.15
C LEU A 398 -2.15 15.37 2.97
N GLY A 399 -2.94 14.52 2.31
CA GLY A 399 -3.91 13.64 2.97
C GLY A 399 -3.27 12.73 4.01
N ARG A 400 -2.11 12.15 3.69
CA ARG A 400 -1.34 11.31 4.64
C ARG A 400 -0.75 12.10 5.80
N LEU A 401 -0.31 13.34 5.58
CA LEU A 401 0.11 14.21 6.67
C LEU A 401 -1.05 14.49 7.64
N ARG A 402 -2.23 14.80 7.11
CA ARG A 402 -3.45 14.94 7.92
C ARG A 402 -3.84 13.65 8.62
N GLY A 403 -3.65 12.51 7.94
CA GLY A 403 -3.81 11.18 8.52
C GLY A 403 -2.82 10.84 9.64
N LYS A 404 -1.73 11.61 9.79
CA LYS A 404 -0.79 11.55 10.91
C LYS A 404 -1.08 12.63 11.98
N GLY A 405 -2.22 13.34 11.86
CA GLY A 405 -2.65 14.37 12.80
C GLY A 405 -2.06 15.76 12.56
N PHE A 406 -1.39 16.00 11.43
CA PHE A 406 -0.85 17.32 11.09
C PHE A 406 -1.88 18.19 10.37
N GLN A 407 -1.65 19.51 10.41
CA GLN A 407 -2.36 20.51 9.61
C GLN A 407 -1.36 21.13 8.64
N PRO A 408 -1.13 20.49 7.47
CA PRO A 408 0.00 20.85 6.61
C PRO A 408 -0.14 22.27 6.05
N SER A 409 0.94 23.05 6.12
CA SER A 409 1.07 24.37 5.51
C SER A 409 2.32 24.44 4.64
N LEU A 410 2.21 25.00 3.44
CA LEU A 410 3.30 25.03 2.46
C LEU A 410 3.98 26.40 2.40
N GLU A 411 5.31 26.40 2.29
CA GLU A 411 6.12 27.60 2.03
C GLU A 411 7.02 27.37 0.80
N PHE A 412 7.08 28.36 -0.08
CA PHE A 412 7.85 28.31 -1.32
C PHE A 412 8.89 29.45 -1.38
N ASN A 413 10.13 29.11 -1.69
CA ASN A 413 11.14 30.08 -2.12
C ASN A 413 11.55 29.77 -3.57
N LEU A 414 11.12 30.65 -4.48
CA LEU A 414 11.30 30.54 -5.93
C LEU A 414 12.04 31.75 -6.50
N VAL A 415 12.81 32.46 -5.65
CA VAL A 415 13.54 33.68 -6.06
C VAL A 415 14.62 33.36 -7.08
N ASP A 416 15.33 32.24 -6.92
CA ASP A 416 16.30 31.75 -7.89
C ASP A 416 15.59 30.81 -8.89
N PRO A 417 15.53 31.16 -10.19
CA PRO A 417 14.85 30.34 -11.20
C PRO A 417 15.54 28.98 -11.46
N GLN A 418 16.79 28.82 -11.03
CA GLN A 418 17.54 27.58 -11.16
C GLN A 418 17.54 26.74 -9.89
N ARG A 419 17.14 27.32 -8.74
CA ARG A 419 17.16 26.66 -7.43
C ARG A 419 15.90 26.99 -6.63
N HIS A 420 15.07 25.97 -6.39
CA HIS A 420 13.80 26.13 -5.72
C HIS A 420 13.78 25.41 -4.37
N ILE A 421 13.06 25.99 -3.41
CA ILE A 421 12.85 25.42 -2.09
C ILE A 421 11.35 25.25 -1.85
N LEU A 422 10.96 24.06 -1.42
CA LEU A 422 9.62 23.74 -0.93
C LEU A 422 9.74 23.25 0.51
N LYS A 423 9.00 23.88 1.42
CA LYS A 423 8.84 23.44 2.80
C LYS A 423 7.39 23.09 3.08
N ILE A 424 7.17 22.07 3.90
CA ILE A 424 5.86 21.74 4.45
C ILE A 424 5.99 21.65 5.97
N PHE A 425 5.21 22.47 6.65
CA PHE A 425 5.07 22.50 8.10
C PHE A 425 3.85 21.71 8.55
N GLY A 426 3.87 21.18 9.77
CA GLY A 426 2.79 20.39 10.36
C GLY A 426 1.70 21.21 11.04
N ASP A 427 1.91 22.52 11.13
CA ASP A 427 1.02 23.50 11.76
C ASP A 427 1.02 24.82 10.96
N PRO A 428 -0.10 25.58 10.98
CA PRO A 428 -0.19 26.89 10.35
C PRO A 428 0.82 27.92 10.88
N GLU A 429 1.29 27.76 12.13
CA GLU A 429 2.28 28.66 12.76
C GLU A 429 3.74 28.33 12.39
N HIS A 430 3.97 27.32 11.55
CA HIS A 430 5.28 26.92 11.03
C HIS A 430 6.30 26.49 12.09
N LYS A 431 5.85 25.85 13.18
CA LYS A 431 6.71 25.36 14.26
C LYS A 431 7.27 23.97 13.97
N GLU A 432 6.52 23.12 13.30
CA GLU A 432 6.85 21.72 13.05
C GLU A 432 7.28 21.53 11.59
N LEU A 433 8.55 21.72 11.26
CA LEU A 433 9.04 21.44 9.90
C LEU A 433 9.00 19.92 9.64
N LEU A 434 8.18 19.48 8.68
CA LEU A 434 8.02 18.07 8.32
C LEU A 434 8.81 17.68 7.07
N PHE A 435 8.84 18.59 6.09
CA PHE A 435 9.39 18.38 4.77
C PHE A 435 10.18 19.60 4.34
N GLU A 436 11.38 19.40 3.82
CA GLU A 436 12.13 20.44 3.10
C GLU A 436 12.80 19.83 1.88
N LEU A 437 12.56 20.40 0.71
CA LEU A 437 13.13 19.97 -0.55
C LEU A 437 13.82 21.17 -1.19
N VAL A 438 15.10 21.00 -1.49
CA VAL A 438 15.87 21.96 -2.31
C VAL A 438 16.28 21.26 -3.59
N VAL A 439 15.82 21.79 -4.71
CA VAL A 439 16.12 21.25 -6.04
C VAL A 439 16.72 22.30 -6.94
N ARG A 440 17.57 21.87 -7.87
CA ARG A 440 18.11 22.71 -8.92
C ARG A 440 18.13 22.02 -10.27
N ARG A 441 18.17 22.79 -11.35
CA ARG A 441 18.46 22.24 -12.68
C ARG A 441 19.96 21.98 -12.81
N ASP A 442 20.34 20.77 -13.21
CA ASP A 442 21.72 20.37 -13.42
C ASP A 442 21.98 20.01 -14.88
N ARG A 443 23.06 20.54 -15.44
CA ARG A 443 23.55 20.23 -16.80
C ARG A 443 25.03 19.82 -16.79
N ARG A 444 25.57 19.53 -15.60
CA ARG A 444 27.01 19.32 -15.39
C ARG A 444 27.33 17.87 -15.10
N THR A 445 26.46 17.17 -14.36
CA THR A 445 26.71 15.78 -13.95
C THR A 445 26.75 14.84 -15.15
N ILE A 446 25.83 14.99 -16.10
CA ILE A 446 25.85 14.24 -17.37
C ILE A 446 25.76 15.27 -18.50
N PRO A 447 26.87 15.59 -19.17
CA PRO A 447 26.88 16.54 -20.27
C PRO A 447 25.87 16.18 -21.37
N GLY A 448 25.15 17.17 -21.90
CA GLY A 448 24.13 16.97 -22.92
C GLY A 448 22.72 16.72 -22.40
N PHE A 449 22.55 16.48 -21.09
CA PHE A 449 21.25 16.25 -20.46
C PHE A 449 20.94 17.31 -19.41
N GLU A 450 19.66 17.71 -19.32
CA GLU A 450 19.16 18.55 -18.23
C GLU A 450 18.45 17.68 -17.19
N LEU A 451 18.97 17.68 -15.96
CA LEU A 451 18.55 16.84 -14.85
C LEU A 451 17.93 17.68 -13.74
N LEU A 452 17.10 17.06 -12.90
CA LEU A 452 16.71 17.62 -11.61
C LEU A 452 17.67 17.13 -10.54
N ALA A 453 18.48 18.02 -9.98
CA ALA A 453 19.34 17.70 -8.84
C ALA A 453 18.62 17.98 -7.52
N ILE A 454 18.63 17.00 -6.61
CA ILE A 454 18.21 17.17 -5.22
C ILE A 454 19.44 17.58 -4.41
N ASP A 455 19.51 18.85 -4.04
CA ASP A 455 20.57 19.38 -3.17
C ASP A 455 20.28 19.08 -1.70
N TRP A 456 19.00 19.00 -1.31
CA TRP A 456 18.57 18.70 0.06
C TRP A 456 17.18 18.06 0.07
N LEU A 457 17.00 17.03 0.91
CA LEU A 457 15.72 16.44 1.21
C LEU A 457 15.64 16.11 2.71
N LEU A 458 14.70 16.74 3.40
CA LEU A 458 14.34 16.47 4.78
C LEU A 458 12.94 15.87 4.83
N LEU A 459 12.80 14.77 5.55
CA LEU A 459 11.53 14.10 5.84
C LEU A 459 11.55 13.66 7.30
N GLN A 460 10.87 14.38 8.17
CA GLN A 460 10.92 14.12 9.61
C GLN A 460 9.54 14.23 10.26
N ASN A 461 9.34 13.46 11.33
CA ASN A 461 8.16 13.53 12.19
C ASN A 461 8.57 14.02 13.59
N PRO A 462 8.44 15.33 13.89
CA PRO A 462 8.80 15.90 15.18
C PRO A 462 8.01 15.34 16.38
N ARG A 463 6.86 14.69 16.13
CA ARG A 463 5.98 14.12 17.15
C ARG A 463 6.32 12.66 17.50
N GLU A 464 7.17 12.00 16.71
CA GLU A 464 7.65 10.64 16.99
C GLU A 464 8.99 10.67 17.75
N HIS A 465 9.27 9.57 18.47
CA HIS A 465 10.51 9.33 19.19
C HIS A 465 11.23 8.11 18.62
N PHE A 466 12.56 8.09 18.70
CA PHE A 466 13.33 6.91 18.33
C PHE A 466 13.04 5.75 19.30
N SER A 467 13.08 4.52 18.79
CA SER A 467 12.90 3.29 19.56
C SER A 467 13.99 2.27 19.19
N GLU A 468 14.00 1.11 19.85
CA GLU A 468 14.91 0.01 19.47
C GLU A 468 14.64 -0.47 18.04
N ASP A 469 13.38 -0.53 17.62
CA ASP A 469 12.98 -0.89 16.25
C ASP A 469 13.20 0.24 15.23
N LYS A 470 13.32 1.48 15.69
CA LYS A 470 13.57 2.67 14.87
C LYS A 470 14.73 3.49 15.45
N PRO A 471 15.97 2.97 15.41
CA PRO A 471 17.11 3.67 15.97
C PRO A 471 17.50 4.87 15.11
N ALA A 472 18.02 5.91 15.75
CA ALA A 472 18.48 7.12 15.05
C ALA A 472 19.67 6.82 14.12
N LEU A 473 19.56 7.24 12.86
CA LEU A 473 20.68 7.28 11.93
C LEU A 473 21.56 8.51 12.19
N PRO A 474 22.87 8.48 11.84
CA PRO A 474 23.77 9.62 12.03
C PRO A 474 23.22 10.92 11.44
N GLY A 475 23.08 11.94 12.28
CA GLY A 475 22.58 13.26 11.89
C GLY A 475 21.06 13.46 11.97
N GLN A 476 20.28 12.41 12.25
CA GLN A 476 18.83 12.55 12.46
C GLN A 476 18.51 13.21 13.80
N ARG A 477 17.55 14.14 13.79
CA ARG A 477 17.00 14.76 15.00
C ARG A 477 15.67 14.14 15.43
N HIS A 478 14.89 13.70 14.45
CA HIS A 478 13.59 13.07 14.64
C HIS A 478 13.47 11.84 13.74
N PRO A 479 12.59 10.89 14.06
CA PRO A 479 12.24 9.78 13.17
C PRO A 479 11.74 10.27 11.80
N GLY A 480 11.94 9.44 10.78
CA GLY A 480 11.53 9.77 9.41
C GLY A 480 10.00 9.79 9.25
N LEU A 481 9.50 10.65 8.36
CA LEU A 481 8.06 10.81 8.09
C LEU A 481 7.40 9.61 7.39
N GLY A 482 8.22 8.69 6.84
CA GLY A 482 7.73 7.50 6.11
C GLY A 482 7.18 7.79 4.72
N LEU A 483 7.44 8.98 4.16
CA LEU A 483 6.95 9.42 2.83
C LEU A 483 8.07 9.52 1.78
N PHE A 484 9.17 8.79 1.96
CA PHE A 484 10.32 8.89 1.07
C PHE A 484 10.00 8.38 -0.34
N GLU A 485 9.42 7.19 -0.46
CA GLU A 485 9.09 6.58 -1.75
C GLU A 485 8.07 7.42 -2.53
N GLU A 486 7.07 7.98 -1.84
CA GLU A 486 6.10 8.91 -2.40
C GLU A 486 6.77 10.20 -2.89
N THR A 487 7.71 10.75 -2.12
CA THR A 487 8.46 11.95 -2.51
C THR A 487 9.25 11.70 -3.79
N VAL A 488 9.98 10.58 -3.86
CA VAL A 488 10.76 10.24 -5.05
C VAL A 488 9.86 10.03 -6.26
N ALA A 489 8.72 9.34 -6.09
CA ALA A 489 7.74 9.18 -7.16
C ALA A 489 7.22 10.53 -7.69
N LEU A 490 6.85 11.46 -6.79
CA LEU A 490 6.39 12.80 -7.17
C LEU A 490 7.45 13.60 -7.92
N LEU A 491 8.72 13.49 -7.52
CA LEU A 491 9.83 14.13 -8.20
C LEU A 491 10.04 13.55 -9.62
N ILE A 492 9.92 12.24 -9.78
CA ILE A 492 9.97 11.60 -11.10
C ILE A 492 8.81 12.11 -11.98
N ILE A 493 7.59 12.18 -11.45
CA ILE A 493 6.44 12.75 -12.18
C ILE A 493 6.69 14.21 -12.57
N ALA A 494 7.26 15.02 -11.68
CA ALA A 494 7.58 16.41 -11.97
C ALA A 494 8.62 16.53 -13.10
N CYS A 495 9.65 15.67 -13.09
CA CYS A 495 10.62 15.58 -14.18
C CYS A 495 9.97 15.17 -15.50
N GLU A 496 9.12 14.13 -15.50
CA GLU A 496 8.38 13.68 -16.69
C GLU A 496 7.51 14.81 -17.25
N ARG A 497 6.83 15.57 -16.38
CA ARG A 497 5.94 16.67 -16.79
C ARG A 497 6.69 17.83 -17.43
N VAL A 498 7.86 18.20 -16.90
CA VAL A 498 8.64 19.35 -17.38
C VAL A 498 9.72 18.98 -18.39
N GLY A 499 9.80 17.71 -18.78
CA GLY A 499 10.70 17.21 -19.83
C GLY A 499 12.16 17.09 -19.40
N LEU A 500 12.45 16.84 -18.12
CA LEU A 500 13.81 16.63 -17.64
C LEU A 500 14.27 15.20 -17.91
N ALA A 501 15.55 15.06 -18.25
CA ALA A 501 16.12 13.78 -18.68
C ALA A 501 16.26 12.76 -17.54
N GLY A 502 16.37 13.21 -16.29
CA GLY A 502 16.51 12.35 -15.12
C GLY A 502 16.54 13.10 -13.78
N LEU A 503 16.53 12.33 -12.69
CA LEU A 503 16.66 12.81 -11.31
C LEU A 503 18.03 12.41 -10.75
N VAL A 504 18.79 13.38 -10.24
CA VAL A 504 20.13 13.15 -9.68
C VAL A 504 20.20 13.57 -8.21
N VAL A 505 20.94 12.82 -7.42
CA VAL A 505 21.25 13.13 -6.01
C VAL A 505 22.69 12.78 -5.72
N THR A 506 23.36 13.55 -4.86
CA THR A 506 24.68 13.20 -4.34
C THR A 506 24.55 12.98 -2.84
N PRO A 507 24.31 11.75 -2.38
CA PRO A 507 24.13 11.49 -0.96
C PRO A 507 25.39 11.86 -0.20
N SER A 508 25.24 12.58 0.91
CA SER A 508 26.37 13.01 1.75
C SER A 508 26.84 11.95 2.74
N GLN A 509 26.03 10.90 2.95
CA GLN A 509 26.25 9.85 3.95
C GLN A 509 25.92 8.47 3.37
N TYR A 510 26.57 7.44 3.92
CA TYR A 510 26.40 6.05 3.50
C TYR A 510 24.94 5.57 3.56
N HIS A 511 24.25 5.83 4.69
CA HIS A 511 22.88 5.38 4.87
C HIS A 511 21.90 6.02 3.88
N LEU A 512 22.14 7.29 3.50
CA LEU A 512 21.39 7.96 2.45
C LEU A 512 21.64 7.29 1.09
N ALA A 513 22.91 6.99 0.79
CA ALA A 513 23.25 6.32 -0.47
C ALA A 513 22.60 4.95 -0.59
N VAL A 514 22.60 4.14 0.47
CA VAL A 514 21.89 2.86 0.52
C VAL A 514 20.38 3.03 0.29
N GLN A 515 19.78 4.06 0.91
CA GLN A 515 18.36 4.35 0.73
C GLN A 515 18.03 4.75 -0.72
N TRP A 516 18.84 5.63 -1.33
CA TRP A 516 18.68 6.04 -2.74
C TRP A 516 18.98 4.90 -3.73
N GLN A 517 19.87 3.96 -3.37
CA GLN A 517 20.29 2.85 -4.24
C GLN A 517 19.17 1.86 -4.59
N LYS A 518 18.04 1.92 -3.86
CA LYS A 518 16.84 1.15 -4.20
C LYS A 518 16.30 1.49 -5.59
N ARG A 519 16.48 2.73 -6.05
CA ARG A 519 15.96 3.23 -7.33
C ARG A 519 17.03 3.83 -8.23
N LEU A 520 17.99 4.54 -7.63
CA LEU A 520 19.05 5.23 -8.35
C LEU A 520 20.29 4.36 -8.39
N ARG A 521 21.07 4.49 -9.46
CA ARG A 521 22.41 3.91 -9.55
C ARG A 521 23.45 5.02 -9.50
N PHE A 522 24.68 4.68 -9.11
CA PHE A 522 25.77 5.65 -9.22
C PHE A 522 26.01 6.00 -10.69
N VAL A 523 26.36 7.25 -10.95
CA VAL A 523 26.78 7.68 -12.30
C VAL A 523 28.13 7.03 -12.64
N ASP A 524 29.05 6.99 -11.66
CA ASP A 524 30.32 6.27 -11.77
C ASP A 524 30.19 4.83 -11.24
N PRO A 525 30.38 3.80 -12.09
CA PRO A 525 30.39 2.40 -11.65
C PRO A 525 31.39 2.09 -10.53
N ARG A 526 32.52 2.80 -10.44
CA ARG A 526 33.52 2.59 -9.38
C ARG A 526 32.96 2.93 -8.00
N ALA A 527 32.17 3.99 -7.88
CA ALA A 527 31.46 4.32 -6.65
C ALA A 527 30.45 3.22 -6.26
N GLY A 528 29.79 2.63 -7.27
CA GLY A 528 28.92 1.47 -7.11
C GLY A 528 29.67 0.22 -6.61
N ALA A 529 30.83 -0.09 -7.16
CA ALA A 529 31.69 -1.19 -6.74
C ALA A 529 32.19 -1.00 -5.30
N ARG A 530 32.65 0.21 -4.97
CA ARG A 530 33.06 0.57 -3.60
C ARG A 530 31.93 0.41 -2.59
N MET A 531 30.72 0.85 -2.94
CA MET A 531 29.52 0.67 -2.10
C MET A 531 29.20 -0.81 -1.89
N ARG A 532 29.29 -1.62 -2.94
CA ARG A 532 29.10 -3.08 -2.86
C ARG A 532 30.10 -3.72 -1.91
N ALA A 533 31.39 -3.41 -2.05
CA ALA A 533 32.45 -3.94 -1.19
C ALA A 533 32.27 -3.56 0.29
N ILE A 534 31.79 -2.35 0.59
CA ILE A 534 31.48 -1.94 1.98
C ILE A 534 30.36 -2.80 2.58
N ARG A 535 29.30 -3.07 1.81
CA ARG A 535 28.19 -3.93 2.26
C ARG A 535 28.64 -5.37 2.49
N GLU A 536 29.48 -5.90 1.60
CA GLU A 536 30.03 -7.25 1.73
C GLU A 536 30.95 -7.41 2.95
N ALA A 537 31.63 -6.34 3.37
CA ALA A 537 32.44 -6.31 4.59
C ALA A 537 31.62 -6.27 5.89
N LEU A 538 30.30 -6.05 5.79
CA LEU A 538 29.37 -5.91 6.92
C LEU A 538 28.17 -6.87 6.77
N PRO A 539 28.40 -8.20 6.65
CA PRO A 539 27.32 -9.15 6.42
C PRO A 539 26.37 -9.19 7.63
N GLY A 540 25.08 -9.05 7.37
CA GLY A 540 24.04 -9.12 8.41
C GLY A 540 23.93 -7.87 9.29
N ALA A 541 24.77 -6.84 9.10
CA ALA A 541 24.64 -5.59 9.84
C ALA A 541 23.39 -4.81 9.38
N SER A 542 22.63 -4.30 10.34
CA SER A 542 21.59 -3.31 10.08
C SER A 542 22.17 -2.03 9.46
N LEU A 543 21.31 -1.23 8.83
CA LEU A 543 21.73 0.04 8.22
C LEU A 543 22.40 0.98 9.24
N THR A 544 21.89 1.01 10.47
CA THR A 544 22.43 1.83 11.55
C THR A 544 23.77 1.32 12.04
N GLU A 545 23.93 0.01 12.20
CA GLU A 545 25.22 -0.60 12.57
C GLU A 545 26.28 -0.36 11.50
N ALA A 546 25.92 -0.54 10.23
CA ALA A 546 26.82 -0.29 9.11
C ALA A 546 27.24 1.19 9.02
N ALA A 547 26.29 2.11 9.19
CA ALA A 547 26.57 3.54 9.21
C ALA A 547 27.48 3.94 10.38
N ARG A 548 27.25 3.39 11.58
CA ARG A 548 28.13 3.60 12.75
C ARG A 548 29.51 3.01 12.54
N ALA A 549 29.62 1.80 12.00
CA ALA A 549 30.91 1.16 11.71
C ALA A 549 31.79 2.03 10.79
N LEU A 550 31.22 2.64 9.77
CA LEU A 550 31.93 3.58 8.90
C LEU A 550 32.31 4.88 9.63
N GLN A 551 31.40 5.45 10.43
CA GLN A 551 31.66 6.68 11.17
C GLN A 551 32.74 6.52 12.25
N GLU A 552 32.77 5.35 12.91
CA GLU A 552 33.77 4.95 13.91
C GLU A 552 35.09 4.48 13.27
N GLY A 553 35.14 4.40 11.94
CA GLY A 553 36.33 3.98 11.21
C GLY A 553 36.70 2.51 11.33
N ARG A 554 35.71 1.66 11.65
CA ARG A 554 35.88 0.21 11.83
C ARG A 554 35.91 -0.58 10.53
N VAL A 555 35.52 0.02 9.41
CA VAL A 555 35.67 -0.59 8.08
C VAL A 555 37.04 -0.18 7.55
N VAL A 556 37.91 -1.16 7.27
CA VAL A 556 39.28 -0.91 6.83
C VAL A 556 39.60 -1.65 5.53
N ASP A 557 40.51 -1.11 4.73
CA ASP A 557 41.09 -1.80 3.58
C ASP A 557 42.13 -2.87 4.03
N GLN A 558 42.69 -3.60 3.06
CA GLN A 558 43.72 -4.62 3.32
C GLN A 558 45.01 -4.07 3.95
N SER A 559 45.27 -2.77 3.82
CA SER A 559 46.43 -2.11 4.42
C SER A 559 46.13 -1.57 5.84
N GLY A 560 44.92 -1.77 6.34
CA GLY A 560 44.47 -1.27 7.65
C GLY A 560 44.07 0.20 7.64
N ARG A 561 43.94 0.83 6.47
CA ARG A 561 43.45 2.22 6.37
C ARG A 561 41.94 2.24 6.47
N THR A 562 41.42 3.17 7.26
CA THR A 562 39.98 3.37 7.43
C THR A 562 39.31 3.77 6.12
N CYS A 563 38.22 3.08 5.80
CA CYS A 563 37.31 3.42 4.71
C CYS A 563 36.24 4.40 5.21
N SER A 564 36.21 5.60 4.63
CA SER A 564 35.11 6.56 4.79
C SER A 564 34.10 6.43 3.66
N TYR A 565 32.89 6.96 3.80
CA TYR A 565 31.98 7.09 2.65
C TYR A 565 32.37 8.31 1.81
N GLU A 566 32.44 8.14 0.48
CA GLU A 566 32.74 9.20 -0.48
C GLU A 566 31.45 9.58 -1.25
N PRO A 567 30.91 10.80 -1.03
CA PRO A 567 29.73 11.27 -1.75
C PRO A 567 29.92 11.22 -3.25
N SER A 568 29.03 10.52 -3.95
CA SER A 568 29.09 10.34 -5.40
C SER A 568 27.69 10.51 -6.02
N PRO A 569 27.56 11.13 -7.21
CA PRO A 569 26.26 11.32 -7.85
C PRO A 569 25.59 9.99 -8.19
N MET A 570 24.28 9.95 -7.97
CA MET A 570 23.38 8.84 -8.30
C MET A 570 22.25 9.36 -9.18
N ILE A 571 21.83 8.56 -10.16
CA ILE A 571 20.90 8.95 -11.24
C ILE A 571 19.74 7.97 -11.38
N PHE A 572 18.55 8.52 -11.59
CA PHE A 572 17.38 7.84 -12.12
C PHE A 572 17.09 8.38 -13.53
N PRO A 573 17.34 7.61 -14.60
CA PRO A 573 17.08 8.07 -15.97
C PRO A 573 15.59 8.04 -16.30
N ILE A 574 15.08 9.12 -16.89
CA ILE A 574 13.65 9.32 -17.20
C ILE A 574 13.42 9.36 -18.71
N SER A 575 14.18 10.20 -19.43
CA SER A 575 14.13 10.27 -20.90
C SER A 575 14.68 9.00 -21.55
N ASP A 576 14.18 8.66 -22.73
CA ASP A 576 14.60 7.46 -23.44
C ASP A 576 16.03 7.60 -23.97
N GLU A 577 16.45 8.83 -24.31
CA GLU A 577 17.81 9.16 -24.69
C GLU A 577 18.80 8.89 -23.54
N LEU A 578 18.50 9.35 -22.32
CA LEU A 578 19.38 9.10 -21.17
C LEU A 578 19.37 7.64 -20.73
N LYS A 579 18.24 6.93 -20.88
CA LYS A 579 18.19 5.48 -20.61
C LYS A 579 19.07 4.70 -21.60
N ALA A 580 19.08 5.09 -22.87
CA ALA A 580 19.92 4.48 -23.90
C ALA A 580 21.41 4.76 -23.66
N GLU A 581 21.76 5.98 -23.24
CA GLU A 581 23.13 6.35 -22.87
C GLU A 581 23.63 5.53 -21.67
N LEU A 582 22.78 5.34 -20.67
CA LEU A 582 23.12 4.62 -19.45
C LEU A 582 22.68 3.14 -19.54
N ASP A 583 23.38 2.34 -20.34
CA ASP A 583 23.09 0.90 -20.48
C ASP A 583 23.26 0.14 -19.13
N PRO A 584 22.20 -0.49 -18.58
CA PRO A 584 22.27 -1.29 -17.37
C PRO A 584 23.25 -2.47 -17.43
N GLU A 585 23.37 -3.16 -18.57
CA GLU A 585 24.24 -4.34 -18.68
C GLU A 585 25.72 -3.93 -18.65
N ASN A 586 26.06 -2.88 -19.40
CA ASN A 586 27.42 -2.31 -19.36
C ASN A 586 27.75 -1.76 -17.98
N TYR A 587 26.79 -1.14 -17.29
CA TYR A 587 26.99 -0.64 -15.93
C TYR A 587 27.32 -1.76 -14.93
N LEU A 588 26.57 -2.87 -14.97
CA LEU A 588 26.83 -4.02 -14.10
C LEU A 588 28.20 -4.65 -14.38
N ARG A 589 28.55 -4.82 -15.66
CA ARG A 589 29.87 -5.31 -16.05
C ARG A 589 30.99 -4.40 -15.53
N ALA A 590 30.82 -3.08 -15.66
CA ALA A 590 31.80 -2.11 -15.17
C ALA A 590 31.94 -2.13 -13.63
N ILE A 591 30.85 -2.41 -12.89
CA ILE A 591 30.96 -2.64 -11.45
C ILE A 591 31.79 -3.90 -11.17
N ASP A 592 31.51 -5.00 -11.87
CA ASP A 592 32.20 -6.28 -11.64
C ASP A 592 33.69 -6.17 -11.96
N GLU A 593 34.05 -5.45 -13.02
CA GLU A 593 35.45 -5.14 -13.37
C GLU A 593 36.13 -4.28 -12.29
N ALA A 594 35.41 -3.33 -11.70
CA ALA A 594 35.92 -2.49 -10.62
C ALA A 594 35.88 -3.16 -9.23
N ALA A 595 35.21 -4.32 -9.08
CA ALA A 595 35.03 -4.96 -7.79
C ALA A 595 36.36 -5.39 -7.16
N ASP A 596 37.33 -5.81 -7.97
CA ASP A 596 38.66 -6.22 -7.50
C ASP A 596 39.49 -5.06 -6.92
N GLU A 597 39.13 -3.80 -7.22
CA GLU A 597 39.81 -2.62 -6.68
C GLU A 597 39.46 -2.37 -5.19
N TYR A 598 38.35 -2.91 -4.70
CA TYR A 598 37.83 -2.61 -3.36
C TYR A 598 37.66 -3.89 -2.53
N ARG A 599 38.50 -4.04 -1.51
CA ARG A 599 38.38 -5.12 -0.52
C ARG A 599 38.45 -4.55 0.88
N PHE A 600 37.32 -4.59 1.58
CA PHE A 600 37.18 -4.07 2.93
C PHE A 600 36.89 -5.19 3.93
N GLN A 601 37.22 -4.95 5.19
CA GLN A 601 36.92 -5.84 6.31
C GLN A 601 36.56 -5.04 7.56
N LEU A 602 35.79 -5.67 8.45
CA LEU A 602 35.49 -5.10 9.76
C LEU A 602 36.67 -5.34 10.72
N SER A 603 37.23 -4.27 11.28
CA SER A 603 38.25 -4.38 12.32
C SER A 603 37.63 -4.83 13.64
N SER A 604 38.32 -5.71 14.39
CA SER A 604 37.92 -6.11 15.75
C SER A 604 37.75 -4.90 16.66
N PRO A 605 36.76 -4.90 17.58
CA PRO A 605 36.57 -3.81 18.54
C PRO A 605 37.85 -3.64 19.40
N ARG A 606 38.24 -2.38 19.62
CA ARG A 606 39.33 -2.00 20.53
C ARG A 606 38.88 -1.95 21.97
#